data_AF-A0A2V9DL88-F1
#
_entry.id   AF-A0A2V9DL88-F1
#
_cell.length_a   1.000
_cell.length_b   1.000
_cell.length_c   1.000
_cell.angle_alpha   90.00
_cell.angle_beta   90.00
_cell.angle_gamma   90.00
#
_symmetry.space_group_name_H-M   'P 1'
#
loop_
_entity.id
_entity.type
_entity.pdbx_description
1 polymer ?
#
loop_
_entity_poly.entity_id
_entity_poly.type
_entity_poly.pdbx_seq_one_letter_code
_entity_poly.pdbx_strand_id
1 'polypeptide(L)' 'MTHGQRPEKSSAAIRLHRDPVCGTYVSPEISFKVEKSGHITHFCSTNCRDRYAQPAARAART' A
#
# COMPACT_ATOMS: atom_id res chain seq x y z
N MET A 1 -6.76 45.91 0.88
CA MET A 1 -5.61 45.17 0.31
C MET A 1 -5.89 43.69 0.51
N THR A 2 -6.00 42.94 -0.59
CA THR A 2 -6.45 41.53 -0.62
C THR A 2 -5.42 40.62 0.04
N HIS A 3 -5.80 39.84 1.05
CA HIS A 3 -5.00 38.71 1.50
C HIS A 3 -5.73 37.42 1.13
N GLY A 4 -5.60 37.08 -0.16
CA GLY A 4 -5.86 35.75 -0.65
C GLY A 4 -4.61 34.90 -0.50
N GLN A 5 -4.62 33.97 0.46
CA GLN A 5 -3.92 32.70 0.28
C GLN A 5 -4.60 31.65 1.17
N ARG A 6 -5.59 30.98 0.59
CA ARG A 6 -6.07 29.68 1.07
C ARG A 6 -4.89 28.74 0.84
N PRO A 7 -4.32 28.05 1.84
CA PRO A 7 -3.27 27.08 1.56
C PRO A 7 -3.88 26.04 0.63
N GLU A 8 -3.45 26.11 -0.62
CA GLU A 8 -3.88 25.27 -1.71
C GLU A 8 -3.44 23.87 -1.32
N LYS A 9 -4.41 23.14 -0.78
CA LYS A 9 -4.36 21.72 -0.47
C LYS A 9 -4.22 20.97 -1.79
N SER A 10 -3.10 21.17 -2.47
CA SER A 10 -2.52 20.20 -3.39
C SER A 10 -1.96 19.09 -2.50
N SER A 11 -2.88 18.36 -1.86
CA SER A 11 -2.62 16.97 -1.52
C SER A 11 -2.27 16.33 -2.84
N ALA A 12 -0.97 16.21 -3.12
CA ALA A 12 -0.47 15.35 -4.16
C ALA A 12 -1.27 14.07 -4.02
N ALA A 13 -2.07 13.72 -5.04
CA ALA A 13 -2.92 12.56 -5.02
C ALA A 13 -2.00 11.34 -5.11
N ILE A 14 -1.35 11.01 -3.99
CA ILE A 14 -0.48 9.85 -3.87
C ILE A 14 -1.38 8.66 -4.10
N ARG A 15 -1.11 7.92 -5.18
CA ARG A 15 -1.82 6.69 -5.49
C ARG A 15 -1.46 5.66 -4.42
N LEU A 16 -2.34 5.52 -3.44
CA LEU A 16 -2.19 4.52 -2.40
C LEU A 16 -2.41 3.14 -3.01
N HIS A 17 -1.54 2.21 -2.66
CA HIS A 17 -1.68 0.80 -3.02
C HIS A 17 -2.40 0.06 -1.90
N ARG A 18 -3.32 -0.82 -2.28
CA ARG A 18 -4.05 -1.64 -1.31
C ARG A 18 -3.21 -2.87 -0.94
N ASP A 19 -2.98 -3.04 0.35
CA ASP A 19 -2.34 -4.22 0.91
C ASP A 19 -3.25 -5.45 0.76
N PRO A 20 -2.81 -6.55 0.13
CA PRO A 20 -3.64 -7.72 -0.13
C PRO A 20 -3.91 -8.60 1.11
N VAL A 21 -3.19 -8.37 2.22
CA VAL A 21 -3.34 -9.16 3.45
C VAL A 21 -4.40 -8.57 4.37
N CYS A 22 -4.35 -7.26 4.60
CA CYS A 22 -5.26 -6.56 5.51
C CYS A 22 -6.25 -5.63 4.80
N GLY A 23 -6.02 -5.30 3.53
CA GLY A 23 -6.88 -4.39 2.77
C GLY A 23 -6.61 -2.90 3.00
N THR A 24 -5.58 -2.56 3.77
CA THR A 24 -5.20 -1.17 4.09
C THR A 24 -4.55 -0.48 2.89
N TYR A 25 -4.85 0.81 2.70
CA TYR A 25 -4.19 1.63 1.68
C TYR A 25 -2.88 2.22 2.20
N VAL A 26 -1.78 1.98 1.50
CA VAL A 26 -0.43 2.44 1.86
C VAL A 26 0.22 3.22 0.72
N SER A 27 0.99 4.26 1.04
CA SER A 27 1.72 5.03 0.04
C SER A 27 2.92 4.21 -0.50
N PRO A 28 3.15 4.19 -1.82
CA PRO A 28 4.24 3.42 -2.43
C PRO A 28 5.65 3.91 -2.02
N GLU A 29 5.75 5.11 -1.46
CA GLU A 29 7.01 5.71 -0.98
C GLU A 29 7.44 5.15 0.38
N ILE A 30 6.49 4.88 1.28
CA ILE A 30 6.76 4.37 2.64
C ILE A 30 6.40 2.89 2.81
N SER A 31 5.71 2.30 1.83
CA SER A 31 5.30 0.90 1.86
C SER A 31 6.49 -0.05 1.76
N PHE A 32 6.34 -1.24 2.34
CA PHE A 32 7.28 -2.33 2.13
C PHE A 32 7.00 -2.99 0.78
N LYS A 33 7.99 -3.00 -0.11
CA LYS A 33 7.88 -3.62 -1.43
C LYS A 33 8.48 -5.01 -1.37
N VAL A 34 7.79 -5.98 -1.95
CA VAL A 34 8.36 -7.31 -2.25
C VAL A 34 8.19 -7.58 -3.72
N GLU A 35 9.29 -7.92 -4.37
CA GLU A 35 9.27 -8.50 -5.69
C GLU A 35 9.03 -10.01 -5.56
N LYS A 36 7.96 -10.51 -6.17
CA LYS A 36 7.66 -11.94 -6.25
C LYS A 36 7.25 -12.27 -7.69
N SER A 37 8.00 -13.14 -8.35
CA SER A 37 7.72 -13.55 -9.75
C SER A 37 7.63 -12.36 -10.72
N GLY A 38 8.47 -11.33 -10.53
CA GLY A 38 8.46 -10.11 -11.36
C GLY A 38 7.32 -9.13 -11.05
N HIS A 39 6.51 -9.38 -10.00
CA HIS A 39 5.46 -8.46 -9.55
C HIS A 39 5.86 -7.79 -8.24
N ILE A 40 5.84 -6.45 -8.20
CA ILE A 40 6.09 -5.68 -6.98
C ILE A 40 4.79 -5.53 -6.21
N THR A 41 4.73 -6.10 -5.01
CA THR A 41 3.58 -5.96 -4.10
C THR A 41 3.92 -5.01 -2.96
N HIS A 42 2.99 -4.10 -2.66
CA HIS A 42 3.14 -3.08 -1.61
C HIS A 42 2.41 -3.52 -0.34
N PHE A 43 3.10 -3.45 0.81
CA PHE A 43 2.56 -3.82 2.11
C PHE A 43 2.58 -2.66 3.09
N CYS A 44 1.56 -2.60 3.95
CA CYS A 44 1.47 -1.58 4.99
C CYS A 44 2.47 -1.81 6.13
N SER A 45 2.95 -3.04 6.32
CA SER A 45 3.85 -3.41 7.42
C SER A 45 4.64 -4.68 7.09
N THR A 46 5.75 -4.87 7.80
CA THR A 46 6.58 -6.10 7.72
C THR A 46 5.80 -7.36 8.10
N ASN A 47 4.85 -7.26 9.03
CA ASN A 47 3.98 -8.39 9.38
C ASN A 47 3.09 -8.81 8.20
N CYS A 48 2.47 -7.87 7.48
CA CYS A 48 1.68 -8.18 6.28
C CYS A 48 2.57 -8.80 5.19
N ARG A 49 3.77 -8.26 5.00
CA ARG A 49 4.78 -8.84 4.11
C ARG A 49 5.08 -10.30 4.43
N ASP A 50 5.33 -10.60 5.71
CA ASP A 50 5.61 -11.95 6.19
C ASP A 50 4.42 -12.88 5.95
N ARG A 51 3.21 -12.45 6.33
CA ARG A 51 1.96 -13.20 6.09
C ARG A 51 1.68 -13.48 4.62
N TYR A 52 2.13 -12.61 3.72
CA TYR A 52 2.03 -12.79 2.27
C TYR A 52 3.13 -13.72 1.71
N ALA A 53 4.33 -13.69 2.31
CA ALA A 53 5.42 -14.59 1.96
C ALA A 53 5.14 -16.01 2.45
N GLN A 54 4.48 -16.16 3.60
CA GLN A 54 3.88 -17.40 4.05
C GLN A 54 2.82 -17.78 3.02
N PRO A 55 2.93 -18.93 2.33
CA PRO A 55 1.80 -19.41 1.56
C PRO A 55 0.68 -19.62 2.58
N ALA A 56 -0.38 -18.82 2.49
CA ALA A 56 -1.62 -19.10 3.20
C ALA A 56 -2.08 -20.47 2.67
N ALA A 57 -1.65 -21.52 3.35
CA ALA A 57 -2.21 -22.84 3.19
C ALA A 57 -3.71 -22.63 3.44
N ARG A 58 -4.49 -22.68 2.34
CA ARG A 58 -5.95 -22.79 2.25
C ARG A 58 -6.66 -21.58 1.60
N ALA A 59 -6.64 -21.59 0.27
CA ALA A 59 -7.79 -21.24 -0.57
C ALA A 59 -7.82 -22.11 -1.84
N ALA A 60 -7.62 -23.41 -1.67
CA ALA A 60 -8.15 -24.42 -2.58
C ALA A 60 -9.14 -25.24 -1.75
N ARG A 61 -10.39 -24.78 -1.70
CA ARG A 61 -11.51 -25.63 -1.29
C ARG A 61 -12.62 -25.43 -2.30
N THR A 62 -12.71 -26.46 -3.16
CA THR A 62 -13.89 -26.97 -3.85
C THR A 62 -14.31 -26.24 -5.12
#